data_AF-A0A2G5RLL7-F1
#
_entry.id   AF-A0A2G5RLL7-F1
#
_cell.length_a   1.000
_cell.length_b   1.000
_cell.length_c   1.000
_cell.angle_alpha   90.00
_cell.angle_beta   90.00
_cell.angle_gamma   90.00
#
_symmetry.space_group_name_H-M   'P 1'
#
loop_
_entity.id
_entity.type
_entity.pdbx_description
1 polymer ?
#
loop_
_entity_poly.entity_id
_entity_poly.type
_entity_poly.pdbx_seq_one_letter_code
_entity_poly.pdbx_strand_id
1 'polypeptide(L)' 'MLEGGEDMDRLAGYKRRYRDAMNAPRSRRDFLLSEIMTDMEREFRIPLLRERAEKEVDAEILCFYRLVSDSRSI' A
#
# COMPACT_ATOMS: atom_id res chain seq x y z
N MET A 1 -5.21 -6.16 22.85
CA MET A 1 -4.63 -6.33 21.50
C MET A 1 -5.80 -6.50 20.55
N LEU A 2 -6.26 -5.41 19.93
CA LEU A 2 -7.40 -5.33 18.99
C LEU A 2 -6.95 -4.65 17.68
N GLU A 3 -5.65 -4.65 17.38
CA GLU A 3 -5.06 -3.82 16.32
C GLU A 3 -5.30 -4.39 14.91
N GLY A 4 -5.46 -5.70 14.75
CA GLY A 4 -5.63 -6.32 13.43
C GLY A 4 -6.93 -5.99 12.70
N GLY A 5 -7.98 -5.53 13.38
CA GLY A 5 -9.25 -5.16 12.73
C GLY A 5 -9.19 -3.79 12.05
N GLU A 6 -8.60 -2.81 12.73
CA GLU A 6 -8.52 -1.43 12.25
C GLU A 6 -7.55 -1.29 11.06
N ASP A 7 -6.43 -2.01 11.10
CA ASP A 7 -5.47 -2.04 10.01
C ASP A 7 -6.06 -2.64 8.72
N MET A 8 -6.92 -3.64 8.86
CA MET A 8 -7.62 -4.25 7.72
C MET A 8 -8.68 -3.33 7.12
N ASP A 9 -9.37 -2.55 7.93
CA ASP A 9 -10.31 -1.52 7.45
C ASP A 9 -9.58 -0.39 6.70
N ARG A 10 -8.43 0.05 7.22
CA ARG A 10 -7.55 1.02 6.53
C ARG A 10 -7.03 0.46 5.22
N LEU A 11 -6.56 -0.80 5.23
CA LEU A 11 -6.10 -1.51 4.03
C LEU A 11 -7.21 -1.61 2.96
N ALA A 12 -8.45 -1.86 3.36
CA ALA A 12 -9.59 -1.84 2.45
C ALA A 12 -9.79 -0.46 1.80
N GLY A 13 -9.53 0.63 2.54
CA GLY A 13 -9.49 1.99 2.00
C GLY A 13 -8.43 2.16 0.91
N TYR A 14 -7.21 1.69 1.15
CA TYR A 14 -6.13 1.74 0.16
C TYR A 14 -6.41 0.88 -1.07
N LYS A 15 -7.01 -0.32 -0.91
CA LYS A 15 -7.46 -1.17 -2.03
C LYS A 15 -8.45 -0.45 -2.94
N ARG A 16 -9.35 0.37 -2.39
CA ARG A 16 -10.27 1.22 -3.18
C ARG A 16 -9.51 2.31 -3.95
N ARG A 17 -8.66 3.08 -3.26
CA ARG A 17 -7.82 4.13 -3.89
C ARG A 17 -6.96 3.58 -5.03
N TYR A 18 -6.38 2.40 -4.85
CA TYR A 18 -5.61 1.73 -5.89
C TYR A 18 -6.46 1.39 -7.11
N ARG A 19 -7.67 0.85 -6.93
CA ARG A 19 -8.59 0.58 -8.04
C ARG A 19 -8.89 1.85 -8.83
N ASP A 20 -9.14 2.96 -8.14
CA ASP A 20 -9.41 4.25 -8.77
C ASP A 20 -8.17 4.75 -9.54
N ALA A 21 -6.97 4.60 -8.97
CA ALA A 21 -5.70 4.93 -9.62
C ALA A 21 -5.46 4.09 -10.88
N MET A 22 -5.76 2.79 -10.86
CA MET A 22 -5.60 1.91 -12.01
C MET A 22 -6.57 2.22 -13.16
N ASN A 23 -7.73 2.81 -12.86
CA ASN A 23 -8.68 3.30 -13.85
C ASN A 23 -8.35 4.71 -14.38
N ALA A 24 -7.39 5.41 -13.78
CA ALA A 24 -6.98 6.74 -14.21
C ALA A 24 -6.07 6.69 -15.46
N PRO A 25 -5.98 7.79 -16.23
CA PRO A 25 -5.02 7.91 -17.33
C PRO A 25 -3.58 7.67 -16.86
N ARG A 26 -2.75 7.08 -17.73
CA ARG A 26 -1.35 6.71 -17.42
C ARG A 26 -0.53 7.86 -16.83
N SER A 27 -0.71 9.08 -17.33
CA SER A 27 -0.02 10.28 -16.85
C SER A 27 -0.33 10.65 -15.40
N ARG A 28 -1.50 10.24 -14.89
CA ARG A 28 -1.95 10.50 -13.52
C ARG A 28 -1.80 9.28 -12.61
N ARG A 29 -1.80 8.08 -13.18
CA ARG A 29 -1.70 6.82 -12.45
C ARG A 29 -0.43 6.71 -11.62
N ASP A 30 0.75 6.99 -12.18
CA ASP A 30 2.02 6.87 -11.43
C ASP A 30 2.04 7.80 -10.22
N PHE A 31 1.58 9.05 -10.37
CA PHE A 31 1.45 9.99 -9.26
C PHE A 31 0.53 9.44 -8.15
N LEU A 32 -0.67 8.97 -8.50
CA LEU A 32 -1.62 8.42 -7.53
C LEU A 32 -1.08 7.18 -6.82
N LEU A 33 -0.39 6.29 -7.55
CA LEU A 33 0.24 5.11 -6.95
C LEU A 33 1.38 5.50 -6.00
N SER A 34 2.17 6.53 -6.35
CA SER A 34 3.21 7.05 -5.46
C SER A 34 2.64 7.68 -4.18
N GLU A 35 1.50 8.38 -4.27
CA GLU A 35 0.80 8.90 -3.08
C GLU A 35 0.29 7.77 -2.19
N ILE A 36 -0.31 6.72 -2.79
CA ILE A 36 -0.77 5.54 -2.04
C ILE A 36 0.40 4.89 -1.29
N MET A 37 1.54 4.69 -1.94
CA MET A 37 2.74 4.12 -1.33
C MET A 37 3.21 4.96 -0.14
N THR A 38 3.35 6.27 -0.33
CA THR A 38 3.82 7.20 0.72
C THR A 38 2.89 7.19 1.93
N ASP A 39 1.58 7.17 1.70
CA ASP A 39 0.60 7.11 2.78
C ASP A 39 0.67 5.77 3.53
N MET A 40 0.80 4.64 2.81
CA MET A 40 0.92 3.32 3.42
C MET A 40 2.20 3.18 4.27
N GLU A 41 3.33 3.70 3.79
CA GLU A 41 4.60 3.71 4.54
C GLU A 41 4.45 4.40 5.88
N ARG A 42 3.72 5.52 5.93
CA ARG A 42 3.47 6.28 7.16
C ARG A 42 2.47 5.59 8.07
N GLU A 43 1.35 5.13 7.51
CA GLU A 43 0.22 4.57 8.25
C GLU A 43 0.59 3.23 8.90
N PHE A 44 1.17 2.32 8.11
CA PHE A 44 1.55 0.98 8.57
C PHE A 44 3.01 0.88 9.00
N ARG A 45 3.71 2.02 9.05
CA ARG A 45 5.13 2.12 9.46
C ARG A 45 6.03 1.15 8.70
N ILE A 46 5.80 1.00 7.41
CA ILE A 46 6.52 0.02 6.57
C ILE A 46 8.00 0.38 6.53
N PRO A 47 8.90 -0.47 7.06
CA PRO A 47 10.33 -0.21 7.03
C PRO A 47 10.87 -0.28 5.60
N LEU A 48 11.85 0.58 5.30
CA LEU A 48 12.56 0.55 4.00
C LEU A 48 13.29 -0.79 3.76
N LEU A 49 13.83 -1.39 4.83
CA LEU A 49 14.55 -2.65 4.75
C LEU A 49 13.56 -3.83 4.66
N ARG A 50 13.67 -4.59 3.57
CA ARG A 50 12.78 -5.72 3.27
C ARG A 50 12.69 -6.75 4.39
N GLU A 51 13.81 -7.19 4.93
CA GLU A 51 13.87 -8.19 6.00
C GLU A 51 13.16 -7.72 7.28
N ARG A 52 13.14 -6.41 7.50
CA ARG A 52 12.48 -5.78 8.65
C ARG A 52 10.99 -5.69 8.41
N ALA A 53 10.59 -5.26 7.21
CA ALA A 53 9.18 -5.21 6.82
C ALA A 53 8.51 -6.59 6.91
N GLU A 54 9.19 -7.66 6.50
CA GLU A 54 8.65 -9.04 6.59
C GLU A 54 8.44 -9.55 8.02
N LYS A 55 9.07 -8.93 9.03
CA LYS A 55 8.93 -9.30 10.44
C LYS A 55 7.95 -8.40 11.19
N GLU A 56 7.88 -7.13 10.82
CA GLU A 56 7.19 -6.08 11.58
C GLU A 56 5.83 -5.70 11.00
N VAL A 57 5.57 -5.99 9.72
CA VAL A 57 4.35 -5.60 9.02
C VAL A 57 3.49 -6.83 8.76
N ASP A 58 2.18 -6.67 8.90
CA ASP A 58 1.22 -7.70 8.51
C ASP A 58 1.44 -8.14 7.04
N ALA A 59 1.38 -9.44 6.81
CA ALA A 59 1.68 -10.03 5.51
C ALA A 59 0.74 -9.53 4.41
N GLU A 60 -0.53 -9.26 4.71
CA GLU A 60 -1.49 -8.78 3.72
C GLU A 60 -1.23 -7.33 3.33
N ILE A 61 -0.90 -6.47 4.30
CA ILE A 61 -0.49 -5.09 4.06
C ILE A 61 0.76 -5.06 3.18
N LEU A 62 1.78 -5.87 3.53
CA LEU A 62 3.03 -5.90 2.79
C LEU A 62 2.85 -6.47 1.38
N CYS A 63 1.99 -7.48 1.22
CA CYS A 63 1.64 -8.03 -0.09
C CYS A 63 0.98 -6.97 -0.98
N PHE A 64 0.01 -6.23 -0.43
CA PHE A 64 -0.66 -5.18 -1.17
C PHE A 64 0.27 -4.01 -1.50
N TYR A 65 1.12 -3.59 -0.57
CA TYR A 65 2.14 -2.57 -0.81
C TYR A 65 3.05 -2.93 -1.98
N ARG A 66 3.50 -4.19 -2.05
CA ARG A 66 4.30 -4.69 -3.19
C ARG A 66 3.53 -4.67 -4.51
N LEU A 67 2.25 -5.05 -4.50
CA LEU A 67 1.39 -4.95 -5.68
C LEU A 67 1.30 -3.51 -6.20
N VAL A 68 1.13 -2.53 -5.31
CA VAL A 68 1.08 -1.10 -5.70
C VAL A 68 2.41 -0.67 -6.29
N SER A 69 3.53 -1.04 -5.66
CA SER A 69 4.89 -0.79 -6.16
C SER A 69 5.10 -1.33 -7.57
N ASP A 70 4.78 -2.60 -7.80
CA ASP A 70 4.98 -3.27 -9.08
C ASP A 70 4.12 -2.65 -10.19
N SER A 71 2.91 -2.20 -9.85
CA SER A 71 1.97 -1.57 -10.79
C SER A 71 2.46 -0.23 -11.35
N ARG A 72 3.42 0.42 -10.69
CA ARG A 72 4.05 1.66 -11.20
C ARG A 72 4.97 1.42 -12.39
N SER A 73 5.38 0.17 -12.61
CA SER A 73 6.24 -0.22 -13.73
C SER A 73 5.45 -0.63 -14.99
N ILE A 74 4.11 -0.57 -14.95
CA ILE A 74 3.18 -0.92 -16.04
C ILE A 74 2.79 0.33 -16.82
#